data_AF-A0A5Y3M5I5-F1
#
_entry.id   AF-A0A5Y3M5I5-F1
#
_cell.length_a   1.000
_cell.length_b   1.000
_cell.length_c   1.000
_cell.angle_alpha   90.00
_cell.angle_beta   90.00
_cell.angle_gamma   90.00
#
_symmetry.space_group_name_H-M   'P 1'
#
loop_
_entity.id
_entity.type
_entity.pdbx_description
1 polymer ?
#
loop_
_entity_poly.entity_id
_entity_poly.type
_entity_poly.pdbx_seq_one_letter_code
_entity_poly.pdbx_strand_id
1 'polypeptide(L)' 'MTMSKTLPWWQNGVIYQIYPKSFQDSTGTGTGDLNGIISRLDYLEKLGVSALWLTPV' A
#
# COMPACT_ATOMS: atom_id res chain seq x y z
N MET A 1 8.40 9.20 36.53
CA MET A 1 8.34 8.25 35.39
C MET A 1 7.36 8.81 34.37
N THR A 2 7.85 9.49 33.33
CA THR A 2 7.00 10.00 32.25
C THR A 2 6.70 8.86 31.30
N MET A 3 5.42 8.53 31.13
CA MET A 3 4.96 7.57 30.12
C MET A 3 5.31 8.12 28.74
N SER A 4 6.16 7.42 27.99
CA SER A 4 6.42 7.74 26.58
C SER A 4 5.12 7.53 25.79
N LYS A 5 4.58 8.58 25.20
CA LYS A 5 3.39 8.49 24.36
C LYS A 5 3.77 7.80 23.04
N THR A 6 3.24 6.61 22.79
CA THR A 6 3.35 5.96 21.48
C THR A 6 2.64 6.83 20.44
N LEU A 7 3.35 7.19 19.38
CA LEU A 7 2.77 7.98 18.29
C LEU A 7 1.80 7.10 17.49
N PRO A 8 0.62 7.61 17.10
CA PRO A 8 -0.26 6.93 16.16
C PRO A 8 0.49 6.54 14.88
N TRP A 9 0.14 5.40 14.27
CA TRP A 9 0.85 4.86 13.10
C TRP A 9 0.95 5.86 11.94
N TRP A 10 -0.07 6.69 11.73
CA TRP A 10 -0.12 7.66 10.62
C TRP A 10 0.83 8.86 10.81
N GLN A 11 1.37 9.08 12.01
CA GLN A 11 2.32 10.18 12.26
C GLN A 11 3.72 9.87 11.76
N ASN A 12 4.12 8.59 11.75
CA ASN A 12 5.46 8.14 11.34
C ASN A 12 5.44 7.06 10.25
N GLY A 13 4.26 6.59 9.83
CA GLY A 13 4.11 5.53 8.84
C GLY A 13 4.36 6.01 7.41
N VAL A 14 4.87 5.11 6.57
CA VAL A 14 5.07 5.37 5.15
C VAL A 14 3.77 5.08 4.40
N ILE A 15 3.22 6.10 3.74
CA ILE A 15 2.03 5.97 2.89
C ILE A 15 2.49 5.82 1.43
N TYR A 16 2.04 4.76 0.77
CA TYR A 16 2.35 4.52 -0.64
C TYR A 16 1.09 4.66 -1.49
N GLN A 17 1.08 5.63 -2.40
CA GLN A 17 -0.05 5.85 -3.30
C GLN A 17 0.06 4.96 -4.53
N ILE A 18 -1.02 4.25 -4.85
CA ILE A 18 -1.10 3.37 -6.02
C ILE A 18 -2.21 3.87 -6.94
N TYR A 19 -1.89 3.97 -8.23
CA TYR A 19 -2.86 4.06 -9.32
C TYR A 19 -3.18 2.64 -9.83
N PRO A 20 -4.33 2.02 -9.47
CA PRO A 20 -4.56 0.58 -9.66
C PRO A 20 -4.42 0.13 -11.11
N LYS A 21 -4.97 0.92 -12.05
CA LYS A 21 -5.02 0.60 -13.48
C LYS A 21 -3.64 0.48 -14.15
N SER A 22 -2.58 1.00 -13.54
CA SER A 22 -1.21 0.90 -14.07
C SER A 22 -0.26 0.13 -13.16
N PHE A 23 -0.75 -0.45 -12.07
CA PHE A 23 0.13 -1.10 -11.09
C PHE A 23 0.50 -2.53 -11.50
N GLN A 24 -0.48 -3.42 -11.60
CA GLN A 24 -0.26 -4.81 -11.97
C GLN A 24 -1.56 -5.40 -12.53
N ASP A 25 -1.50 -5.88 -13.77
CA ASP A 25 -2.57 -6.68 -14.38
C ASP A 25 -2.37 -8.16 -14.00
N SER A 26 -3.43 -8.79 -13.50
CA SER A 26 -3.49 -10.22 -13.18
C SER A 26 -4.39 -11.01 -14.14
N THR A 27 -5.14 -10.31 -14.99
CA THR A 27 -6.14 -10.87 -15.91
C THR A 27 -5.66 -10.98 -17.35
N GLY A 28 -4.59 -10.27 -17.71
CA GLY A 28 -4.07 -10.21 -19.07
C GLY A 28 -4.87 -9.28 -19.99
N THR A 29 -5.68 -8.38 -19.42
CA THR A 29 -6.51 -7.42 -20.18
C THR A 29 -5.78 -6.12 -20.51
N GLY A 30 -4.56 -5.92 -20.01
CA GLY A 30 -3.74 -4.73 -20.20
C GLY A 30 -4.02 -3.61 -19.19
N THR A 31 -4.90 -3.83 -18.22
CA THR A 31 -5.22 -2.87 -17.15
C THR A 31 -5.01 -3.53 -15.80
N GLY A 32 -4.36 -2.81 -14.88
CA GLY A 32 -4.13 -3.28 -13.53
C GLY A 32 -5.41 -3.41 -12.70
N ASP A 33 -5.40 -4.36 -11.76
CA ASP A 33 -6.56 -4.74 -10.98
C ASP A 33 -6.20 -5.00 -9.50
N LEU A 34 -7.23 -5.18 -8.66
CA LEU A 34 -7.03 -5.39 -7.22
C LEU A 34 -6.31 -6.70 -6.89
N ASN A 35 -6.51 -7.77 -7.68
CA ASN A 35 -5.80 -9.02 -7.47
C ASN A 35 -4.30 -8.86 -7.80
N GLY A 36 -3.99 -8.03 -8.80
CA GLY A 36 -2.63 -7.58 -9.09
C GLY A 36 -1.99 -6.85 -7.90
N ILE A 37 -2.73 -5.95 -7.23
CA ILE A 37 -2.26 -5.30 -6.00
C ILE A 37 -2.03 -6.32 -4.89
N ILE A 38 -2.98 -7.22 -4.65
CA ILE A 38 -2.89 -8.27 -3.62
C ILE A 38 -1.63 -9.13 -3.82
N SER A 39 -1.31 -9.49 -5.08
CA SER A 39 -0.12 -10.28 -5.41
C SER A 39 1.23 -9.60 -5.07
N ARG A 40 1.22 -8.29 -4.77
CA ARG A 40 2.40 -7.50 -4.44
C ARG A 40 2.44 -7.04 -2.98
N LEU A 41 1.52 -7.51 -2.12
CA LEU A 41 1.50 -7.12 -0.71
C LEU A 41 2.80 -7.49 0.01
N ASP A 42 3.36 -8.68 -0.20
CA ASP A 42 4.64 -9.08 0.38
C ASP A 42 5.80 -8.14 -0.02
N TYR A 43 5.78 -7.65 -1.26
CA TYR A 43 6.76 -6.66 -1.73
C TYR A 43 6.57 -5.32 -1.02
N LEU A 44 5.32 -4.86 -0.88
CA LEU A 44 4.98 -3.59 -0.22
C LEU A 44 5.29 -3.63 1.28
N GLU A 45 5.05 -4.77 1.93
CA GLU A 45 5.45 -5.01 3.32
C GLU A 45 6.97 -4.98 3.47
N LYS A 46 7.70 -5.70 2.60
CA LYS A 46 9.18 -5.69 2.60
C LYS A 46 9.76 -4.28 2.36
N LEU A 47 9.08 -3.45 1.58
CA LEU A 47 9.44 -2.05 1.36
C LEU A 47 9.24 -1.18 2.61
N GLY A 48 8.49 -1.65 3.61
CA GLY A 48 8.21 -0.93 4.86
C GLY A 48 7.00 0.00 4.76
N VAL A 49 6.09 -0.25 3.82
CA VAL A 49 4.87 0.56 3.66
C VAL A 49 3.91 0.29 4.82
N SER A 50 3.42 1.35 5.46
CA SER A 50 2.47 1.26 6.57
C SER A 50 1.01 1.35 6.13
N ALA A 51 0.74 2.04 5.02
CA ALA A 51 -0.60 2.15 4.45
C ALA A 51 -0.56 2.36 2.92
N LEU A 52 -1.58 1.82 2.24
CA LEU A 52 -1.80 2.04 0.81
C LEU A 52 -2.88 3.09 0.60
N TRP A 53 -2.61 4.08 -0.25
CA TRP A 53 -3.62 5.01 -0.74
C TRP A 53 -3.93 4.67 -2.20
N LEU A 54 -5.11 4.13 -2.47
CA LEU A 54 -5.55 3.89 -3.83
C LEU A 54 -6.22 5.15 -4.41
N THR A 55 -5.84 5.53 -5.64
CA THR A 55 -6.68 6.45 -6.43
C THR A 55 -8.07 5.83 -6.65
N PRO A 56 -9.09 6.60 -7.08
CA PRO A 56 -10.41 6.06 -7.37
C PRO A 56 -10.35 4.80 -8.24
N VAL A 57 -11.10 3.78 -7.81
CA VAL A 57 -11.22 2.45 -8.43
C VAL A 57 -12.45 2.37 -9.33
#